data_AF-A0A2G2JQ29-F1
#
_entry.id   AF-A0A2G2JQ29-F1
#
_cell.length_a   1.000
_cell.length_b   1.000
_cell.length_c   1.000
_cell.angle_alpha   90.00
_cell.angle_beta   90.00
_cell.angle_gamma   90.00
#
_symmetry.space_group_name_H-M   'P 1'
#
loop_
_entity.id
_entity.type
_entity.pdbx_description
1 polymer ?
#
loop_
_entity_poly.entity_id
_entity_poly.type
_entity_poly.pdbx_seq_one_letter_code
_entity_poly.pdbx_strand_id
1 'polypeptide(L)'
;MKTELKLKDDSGVEINVDLDDLTPMGFQSTIAESSLMKLRDDSGRYKQFTLVVDMEKGRLVETIGQCRIHSIRRICADKSVICVRFDSNPLSVIERLSEVSNGYSPALRQA
;
A
#
# COMPACT_ATOMS: atom_id res chain seq x y z
N MET A 1 8.17 -17.49 -2.69
CA MET A 1 7.17 -16.82 -1.82
C MET A 1 6.59 -15.67 -2.61
N LYS A 2 5.26 -15.49 -2.62
CA LYS A 2 4.63 -14.33 -3.27
C LYS A 2 4.12 -13.43 -2.16
N THR A 3 4.81 -12.31 -1.98
CA THR A 3 4.48 -11.25 -1.03
C THR A 3 3.61 -10.25 -1.77
N GLU A 4 2.42 -9.95 -1.27
CA GLU A 4 1.49 -9.02 -1.92
C GLU A 4 1.30 -7.77 -1.05
N LEU A 5 1.55 -6.59 -1.62
CA LEU A 5 1.36 -5.32 -0.94
C LEU A 5 -0.06 -4.80 -1.22
N LYS A 6 -0.74 -4.33 -0.18
CA LYS A 6 -2.14 -3.92 -0.26
C LYS A 6 -2.36 -2.61 0.50
N LEU A 7 -3.28 -1.80 -0.02
CA LEU A 7 -3.91 -0.71 0.70
C LEU A 7 -5.21 -1.22 1.33
N LYS A 8 -5.35 -1.05 2.65
CA LYS A 8 -6.52 -1.46 3.41
C LYS A 8 -7.17 -0.28 4.13
N ASP A 9 -8.48 -0.14 4.03
CA ASP A 9 -9.23 0.82 4.85
C ASP A 9 -10.02 0.13 5.98
N ASP A 10 -10.58 0.93 6.88
CA ASP A 10 -11.34 0.44 8.05
C ASP A 10 -12.68 -0.20 7.66
N SER A 11 -13.16 0.02 6.43
CA SER A 11 -14.38 -0.59 5.91
C SER A 11 -14.14 -1.97 5.28
N GLY A 12 -12.89 -2.45 5.27
CA GLY A 12 -12.50 -3.74 4.70
C GLY A 12 -12.22 -3.70 3.20
N VAL A 13 -12.11 -2.52 2.60
CA VAL A 13 -11.67 -2.38 1.21
C VAL A 13 -10.19 -2.74 1.12
N GLU A 14 -9.85 -3.61 0.18
CA GLU A 14 -8.47 -3.96 -0.14
C GLU A 14 -8.17 -3.66 -1.61
N ILE A 15 -7.01 -3.05 -1.86
CA ILE A 15 -6.50 -2.72 -3.19
C ILE A 15 -5.07 -3.22 -3.28
N ASN A 16 -4.83 -4.18 -4.17
CA ASN A 16 -3.48 -4.63 -4.47
C ASN A 16 -2.71 -3.51 -5.16
N VAL A 17 -1.49 -3.28 -4.70
CA VAL A 17 -0.60 -2.25 -5.24
C VAL A 17 0.80 -2.81 -5.37
N ASP A 18 1.50 -2.37 -6.42
CA ASP A 18 2.93 -2.59 -6.59
C ASP A 18 3.69 -1.31 -6.19
N LEU A 19 4.97 -1.46 -5.81
CA LEU A 19 5.87 -0.34 -5.49
C LEU A 19 6.62 0.12 -6.75
N ASP A 20 5.92 0.80 -7.64
CA ASP A 20 6.56 1.49 -8.76
C ASP A 20 7.23 2.77 -8.23
N ASP A 21 8.49 3.05 -8.55
CA ASP A 21 9.20 4.27 -8.16
C ASP A 21 9.09 4.65 -6.65
N LEU A 22 9.53 3.74 -5.77
CA LEU A 22 9.60 3.98 -4.33
C LEU A 22 10.56 5.11 -3.97
N THR A 23 10.11 6.01 -3.10
CA THR A 23 10.88 7.11 -2.52
C THR A 23 10.67 7.14 -1.00
N PRO A 24 11.51 7.86 -0.23
CA PRO A 24 11.29 8.02 1.20
C PRO A 24 9.93 8.62 1.57
N MET A 25 9.25 9.34 0.67
CA MET A 25 7.96 9.99 0.94
C MET A 25 6.74 9.18 0.51
N GLY A 26 6.94 8.11 -0.26
CA GLY A 26 5.85 7.39 -0.89
C GLY A 26 6.29 6.68 -2.16
N PHE A 27 5.32 6.23 -2.95
CA PHE A 27 5.56 5.43 -4.15
C PHE A 27 4.47 5.70 -5.20
N GLN A 28 4.70 5.22 -6.41
CA GLN A 28 3.68 5.14 -7.44
C GLN A 28 3.18 3.72 -7.60
N SER A 29 1.97 3.56 -8.09
CA SER A 29 1.45 2.24 -8.40
C SER A 29 0.48 2.31 -9.56
N THR A 30 0.59 1.35 -10.48
CA THR A 30 -0.41 1.16 -11.53
C THR A 30 -1.56 0.31 -11.01
N ILE A 31 -2.79 0.84 -11.07
CA ILE A 31 -4.01 0.14 -10.65
C ILE A 31 -5.05 0.12 -11.77
N ALA A 32 -5.99 -0.82 -11.67
CA ALA A 32 -7.14 -0.87 -12.56
C ALA A 32 -8.06 0.35 -12.35
N GLU A 33 -8.59 0.89 -13.44
CA GLU A 33 -9.51 2.04 -13.43
C GLU A 33 -10.76 1.78 -12.56
N SER A 34 -11.23 0.52 -12.54
CA SER A 34 -12.35 0.09 -11.69
C SER A 34 -12.07 0.20 -10.19
N SER A 35 -10.80 0.30 -9.78
CA SER A 35 -10.43 0.46 -8.37
C SER A 35 -10.45 1.92 -7.91
N LEU A 36 -10.54 2.90 -8.81
CA LEU A 36 -10.52 4.32 -8.45
C LEU A 36 -11.65 4.74 -7.52
N MET A 37 -12.85 4.17 -7.70
CA MET A 37 -14.01 4.46 -6.86
C MET A 37 -13.79 4.05 -5.40
N LYS A 38 -12.88 3.11 -5.14
CA LYS A 38 -12.55 2.63 -3.79
C LYS A 38 -11.62 3.57 -3.02
N LEU A 39 -10.95 4.49 -3.72
CA LEU A 39 -9.96 5.40 -3.15
C LEU A 39 -10.56 6.58 -2.39
N ARG A 40 -11.85 6.86 -2.61
CA ARG A 40 -12.55 8.01 -2.05
C ARG A 40 -13.62 7.58 -1.05
N ASP A 41 -13.85 8.42 -0.05
CA ASP A 41 -14.98 8.30 0.85
C ASP A 41 -16.27 8.86 0.21
N ASP A 42 -17.38 8.75 0.92
CA ASP A 42 -18.69 9.23 0.46
C ASP A 42 -18.75 10.75 0.27
N SER A 43 -17.80 11.49 0.85
CA SER A 43 -17.64 12.94 0.66
C SER A 43 -16.76 13.29 -0.55
N GLY A 44 -16.23 12.30 -1.25
CA GLY A 44 -15.35 12.45 -2.41
C GLY A 44 -13.89 12.74 -2.05
N ARG A 45 -13.49 12.69 -0.77
CA ARG A 45 -12.09 12.90 -0.35
C ARG A 45 -11.32 11.59 -0.42
N TYR A 46 -10.00 11.68 -0.64
CA TYR A 46 -9.17 10.49 -0.55
C TYR A 46 -9.15 9.93 0.87
N LYS A 47 -9.42 8.64 0.98
CA LYS A 47 -9.35 7.91 2.24
C LYS A 47 -7.91 7.82 2.72
N GLN A 48 -7.77 7.65 4.04
CA GLN A 48 -6.56 7.14 4.63
C GLN A 48 -6.56 5.62 4.53
N PHE A 49 -5.41 5.06 4.17
CA PHE A 49 -5.21 3.63 4.03
C PHE A 49 -4.10 3.18 4.97
N THR A 50 -4.22 1.96 5.45
CA THR A 50 -3.16 1.21 6.06
C THR A 50 -2.46 0.40 4.98
N LEU A 51 -1.15 0.59 4.85
CA LEU A 51 -0.29 -0.22 4.00
C LEU A 51 0.02 -1.54 4.71
N VAL A 52 -0.39 -2.64 4.11
CA VAL A 52 -0.19 -3.99 4.66
C VAL A 52 0.52 -4.88 3.65
N VAL A 53 1.35 -5.77 4.17
CA VAL A 53 1.95 -6.84 3.39
C VAL A 53 1.30 -8.16 3.78
N ASP A 54 0.80 -8.86 2.77
CA ASP A 54 0.29 -10.21 2.89
C ASP A 54 1.40 -11.21 2.55
N MET A 55 1.88 -11.90 3.59
CA MET A 55 2.84 -13.00 3.48
C MET A 55 2.11 -14.34 3.56
N GLU A 56 2.54 -15.28 2.73
CA GLU A 56 2.04 -16.66 2.73
C GLU A 56 0.53 -16.84 2.47
N LYS A 57 -0.05 -16.03 1.57
CA LYS A 57 -1.47 -16.14 1.15
C LYS A 57 -2.45 -16.03 2.34
N GLY A 58 -2.32 -14.99 3.14
CA GLY A 58 -3.27 -14.59 4.18
C GLY A 58 -2.98 -15.17 5.56
N ARG A 59 -1.87 -15.89 5.74
CA ARG A 59 -1.48 -16.45 7.04
C ARG A 59 -0.80 -15.43 7.94
N LEU A 60 -0.05 -14.50 7.35
CA LEU A 60 0.65 -13.46 8.07
C LEU A 60 0.42 -12.13 7.34
N VAL A 61 -0.33 -11.24 7.98
CA VAL A 61 -0.54 -9.88 7.49
C VAL A 61 0.25 -8.93 8.38
N GLU A 62 1.23 -8.25 7.81
CA GLU A 62 2.06 -7.29 8.52
C GLU A 62 1.65 -5.86 8.17
N THR A 63 1.39 -5.05 9.19
CA THR A 63 1.10 -3.63 9.00
C THR A 63 2.39 -2.83 8.90
N ILE A 64 2.60 -2.20 7.74
CA ILE A 64 3.78 -1.41 7.47
C ILE A 64 3.60 0.02 8.02
N GLY A 65 2.49 0.68 7.68
CA GLY A 65 2.20 2.04 8.15
C GLY A 65 0.96 2.65 7.49
N GLN A 66 0.73 3.93 7.70
CA GLN A 66 -0.41 4.65 7.12
C GLN A 66 0.00 5.49 5.91
N CYS A 67 -0.91 5.65 4.97
CA CYS A 67 -0.69 6.40 3.74
C CYS A 67 -1.99 6.98 3.16
N ARG A 68 -1.84 7.92 2.25
CA ARG A 68 -2.94 8.55 1.50
C ARG A 68 -2.61 8.68 0.02
N ILE A 69 -3.65 8.67 -0.81
CA ILE A 69 -3.50 9.02 -2.21
C ILE A 69 -3.24 10.52 -2.33
N HIS A 70 -2.16 10.89 -3.01
CA HIS A 70 -1.80 12.26 -3.30
C HIS A 70 -2.37 12.72 -4.65
N SER A 71 -2.21 11.90 -5.68
CA SER A 71 -2.71 12.20 -7.03
C SER A 71 -2.99 10.92 -7.82
N ILE A 72 -3.78 11.07 -8.88
CA ILE A 72 -4.17 9.99 -9.79
C ILE A 72 -4.01 10.52 -11.21
N ARG A 73 -3.43 9.72 -12.09
CA ARG A 73 -3.29 10.02 -13.52
C ARG A 73 -3.72 8.80 -14.34
N ARG A 74 -4.73 8.97 -15.17
CA ARG A 74 -5.13 7.94 -16.13
C ARG A 74 -4.07 7.77 -17.22
N ILE A 75 -3.71 6.53 -17.53
CA ILE A 75 -2.70 6.21 -18.56
C ILE A 75 -3.31 5.50 -19.78
N CYS A 76 -4.38 4.72 -19.58
CA CYS A 76 -5.15 4.11 -20.67
C CYS A 76 -6.61 3.89 -20.25
N ALA A 77 -7.39 3.21 -21.08
CA ALA A 77 -8.82 3.04 -20.85
C ALA A 77 -9.13 2.30 -19.52
N ASP A 78 -8.27 1.36 -19.13
CA ASP A 78 -8.47 0.41 -18.04
C ASP A 78 -7.45 0.55 -16.90
N LYS A 79 -6.48 1.47 -17.00
CA LYS A 79 -5.44 1.67 -15.99
C LYS A 79 -5.19 3.13 -15.66
N SER A 80 -4.86 3.33 -14.39
CA SER A 80 -4.44 4.60 -13.81
C SER A 80 -3.20 4.40 -12.95
N VAL A 81 -2.36 5.42 -12.89
CA VAL A 81 -1.25 5.52 -11.95
C VAL A 81 -1.69 6.35 -10.76
N ILE A 82 -1.48 5.82 -9.56
CA ILE A 82 -1.68 6.54 -8.31
C ILE A 82 -0.33 6.92 -7.71
N CYS A 83 -0.25 8.12 -7.16
CA CYS A 83 0.86 8.54 -6.31
C CYS A 83 0.40 8.44 -4.86
N VAL A 84 1.05 7.59 -4.08
CA VAL A 84 0.75 7.35 -2.67
C VAL A 84 1.79 8.07 -1.83
N ARG A 85 1.37 8.75 -0.76
CA ARG A 85 2.26 9.35 0.24
C ARG A 85 2.11 8.65 1.57
N PHE A 86 3.24 8.37 2.22
CA PHE A 86 3.24 7.90 3.60
C PHE A 86 2.80 9.05 4.53
N ASP A 87 2.04 8.71 5.57
CA ASP A 87 1.68 9.66 6.62
C ASP A 87 2.86 9.85 7.60
N SER A 88 2.60 10.29 8.83
CA SER A 88 3.59 10.69 9.82
C SER A 88 4.44 9.53 10.35
N ASN A 89 5.39 9.05 9.54
CA ASN A 89 6.74 8.56 9.88
C ASN A 89 7.31 7.76 8.67
N PRO A 90 7.70 8.45 7.59
CA PRO A 90 8.04 7.78 6.33
C PRO A 90 9.29 6.89 6.43
N LEU A 91 10.24 7.23 7.31
CA LEU A 91 11.44 6.41 7.54
C LEU A 91 11.11 5.04 8.11
N SER A 92 10.22 4.98 9.11
CA SER A 92 9.78 3.70 9.69
C SER A 92 9.07 2.79 8.68
N VAL A 93 8.36 3.38 7.71
CA VAL A 93 7.69 2.64 6.63
C VAL A 93 8.72 2.04 5.68
N ILE A 94 9.74 2.80 5.30
CA ILE A 94 10.82 2.31 4.42
C ILE A 94 11.66 1.22 5.09
N GLU A 95 11.97 1.37 6.37
CA GLU A 95 12.68 0.35 7.15
C GLU A 95 11.90 -0.97 7.14
N ARG A 96 10.60 -0.92 7.47
CA ARG A 96 9.72 -2.10 7.45
C ARG A 96 9.58 -2.73 6.06
N LEU A 97 9.39 -1.93 5.02
CA LEU A 97 9.36 -2.45 3.64
C LEU A 97 10.67 -3.16 3.27
N SER A 98 11.80 -2.64 3.73
CA SER A 98 13.12 -3.23 3.49
C SER A 98 13.32 -4.53 4.28
N GLU A 99 12.88 -4.60 5.54
CA GLU A 99 12.89 -5.82 6.34
C GLU A 99 12.09 -6.93 5.63
N VAL A 100 10.86 -6.61 5.25
CA VAL A 100 9.95 -7.52 4.56
C VAL A 100 10.50 -7.99 3.22
N SER A 101 11.08 -7.09 2.41
CA SER A 101 11.66 -7.43 1.11
C SER A 101 12.90 -8.32 1.25
N ASN A 102 13.68 -8.17 2.32
CA ASN A 102 14.87 -8.98 2.59
C ASN A 102 14.55 -10.31 3.30
N GLY A 103 13.27 -10.64 3.49
CA GLY A 103 12.84 -11.85 4.22
C GLY A 103 13.07 -11.77 5.72
N TYR A 104 13.34 -10.58 6.27
CA TYR A 104 13.35 -10.35 7.70
C TYR A 104 11.92 -10.15 8.18
N SER A 105 11.37 -11.17 8.83
CA SER A 105 10.12 -11.01 9.59
C SER A 105 10.46 -10.73 11.06
N PRO A 106 10.04 -9.58 11.62
CA PRO A 106 10.19 -9.32 13.06
C PRO A 106 9.39 -10.31 13.93
N ALA A 107 8.44 -11.08 13.36
CA ALA A 107 7.76 -12.17 14.06
C ALA A 107 8.70 -13.34 14.43
N LEU A 108 9.86 -13.48 13.76
CA LEU A 108 10.88 -14.48 14.08
C LEU A 108 11.79 -14.09 15.26
N ARG A 109 11.64 -12.89 15.83
CA ARG A 109 12.41 -12.47 17.02
C ARG A 109 11.85 -12.99 18.36
N GLN A 110 10.65 -13.57 18.38
CA GLN A 110 10.00 -14.02 19.62
C GLN A 110 9.83 -15.54 19.73
N ALA A 111 10.56 -16.33 18.94
CA ALA A 111 10.64 -17.78 19.08
C ALA A 111 11.93 -18.21 19.78
#